data_AF-F2CHR8-F1
#
_entry.id   AF-F2CHR8-F1
#
_cell.length_a   1.000
_cell.length_b   1.000
_cell.length_c   1.000
_cell.angle_alpha   90.00
_cell.angle_beta   90.00
_cell.angle_gamma   90.00
#
_symmetry.space_group_name_H-M   'P 1'
#
loop_
_entity.id
_entity.type
_entity.pdbx_description
1 polymer ?
#
loop_
_entity_poly.entity_id
_entity_poly.type
_entity_poly.pdbx_seq_one_letter_code
_entity_poly.pdbx_strand_id
1 'polypeptide(L)'
;MMYIGYNRYSMKGIEDERIRITFDHDLTYRPYDLSLLAGRHGDHLLPANHVIMEVKIPEACPLWLSEMMDRYQLSPSSFSKYGFAYKKANCISSK
;
A
#
# COMPACT_ATOMS: atom_id res chain seq x y z
N MET A 1 -11.84 6.63 14.16
CA MET A 1 -11.31 5.25 14.09
C MET A 1 -11.60 4.70 12.69
N MET A 2 -10.78 3.82 12.12
CA MET A 2 -10.83 3.47 10.69
C MET A 2 -10.50 1.98 10.47
N TYR A 3 -11.29 1.29 9.64
CA TYR A 3 -10.93 -0.01 9.10
C TYR A 3 -10.12 0.16 7.82
N ILE A 4 -9.06 -0.63 7.66
CA ILE A 4 -8.26 -0.71 6.42
C ILE A 4 -7.99 -2.19 6.14
N GLY A 5 -8.51 -2.68 5.02
CA GLY A 5 -8.29 -4.03 4.52
C GLY A 5 -7.55 -4.02 3.19
N TYR A 6 -6.73 -5.03 2.93
CA TYR A 6 -5.98 -5.17 1.67
C TYR A 6 -5.53 -6.61 1.48
N ASN A 7 -5.24 -6.98 0.23
CA ASN A 7 -4.52 -8.21 -0.08
C ASN A 7 -3.02 -7.87 -0.18
N ARG A 8 -2.15 -8.72 0.34
CA ARG A 8 -0.70 -8.49 0.35
C ARG A 8 0.03 -9.65 -0.31
N TYR A 9 0.80 -9.32 -1.35
CA TYR A 9 1.85 -10.18 -1.86
C TYR A 9 3.18 -9.74 -1.25
N SER A 10 3.91 -10.66 -0.61
CA SER A 10 5.16 -10.36 0.10
C SER A 10 6.30 -11.18 -0.48
N MET A 11 7.35 -10.48 -0.90
CA MET A 11 8.57 -11.05 -1.48
C MET A 11 9.76 -10.74 -0.59
N LYS A 12 10.74 -11.64 -0.61
CA LYS A 12 12.00 -11.54 0.11
C LYS A 12 13.14 -11.84 -0.86
N GLY A 13 14.25 -11.12 -0.74
CA GLY A 13 15.42 -11.37 -1.56
C GLY A 13 15.93 -12.79 -1.42
N ILE A 14 16.34 -13.39 -2.53
CA ILE A 14 16.89 -14.76 -2.58
C ILE A 14 18.31 -14.76 -1.98
N GLU A 15 19.12 -13.77 -2.36
CA GLU A 15 20.51 -13.63 -1.93
C GLU A 15 20.65 -12.81 -0.64
N ASP A 16 19.88 -11.72 -0.53
CA ASP A 16 19.84 -10.88 0.68
C ASP A 16 18.40 -10.77 1.21
N GLU A 17 18.18 -11.48 2.30
CA GLU A 17 16.93 -11.56 3.03
C GLU A 17 16.42 -10.23 3.61
N ARG A 18 17.29 -9.23 3.74
CA ARG A 18 16.96 -7.89 4.24
C ARG A 18 16.21 -7.08 3.19
N ILE A 19 16.35 -7.44 1.91
CA ILE A 19 15.56 -6.84 0.83
C ILE A 19 14.16 -7.46 0.89
N ARG A 20 13.15 -6.61 1.09
CA ARG A 20 11.74 -7.02 1.13
C ARG A 20 10.92 -6.11 0.25
N ILE A 21 10.10 -6.70 -0.59
CA ILE A 21 9.17 -5.96 -1.45
C ILE A 21 7.77 -6.49 -1.16
N THR A 22 6.83 -5.59 -0.89
CA THR A 22 5.42 -5.97 -0.73
C THR A 22 4.55 -5.19 -1.68
N PHE A 23 3.54 -5.85 -2.21
CA PHE A 23 2.49 -5.26 -3.03
C PHE A 23 1.17 -5.38 -2.29
N ASP A 24 0.60 -4.24 -1.90
CA ASP A 24 -0.74 -4.17 -1.34
C ASP A 24 -1.73 -3.80 -2.44
N HIS A 25 -2.76 -4.62 -2.63
CA HIS A 25 -3.79 -4.43 -3.65
C HIS A 25 -5.21 -4.57 -3.07
N ASP A 26 -6.19 -4.13 -3.85
CA ASP A 26 -7.62 -4.10 -3.50
C ASP A 26 -7.89 -3.36 -2.17
N LEU A 27 -7.14 -2.30 -1.88
CA LEU A 27 -7.23 -1.61 -0.60
C LEU A 27 -8.65 -1.07 -0.38
N THR A 28 -9.25 -1.50 0.73
CA THR A 28 -10.60 -1.10 1.17
C THR A 28 -10.46 -0.31 2.46
N TYR A 29 -11.21 0.78 2.60
CA TYR A 29 -11.32 1.49 3.88
C TYR A 29 -12.79 1.72 4.22
N ARG A 30 -13.09 1.82 5.51
CA ARG A 30 -14.38 2.33 5.98
C ARG A 30 -14.26 2.98 7.37
N PRO A 31 -14.89 4.15 7.57
CA PRO A 31 -14.92 4.83 8.87
C PRO A 31 -16.06 4.34 9.77
N TYR A 32 -16.91 3.42 9.29
CA TYR A 32 -18.04 2.82 9.99
C TYR A 32 -17.89 1.28 10.04
N ASP A 33 -18.73 0.61 10.83
CA ASP A 33 -18.75 -0.85 11.00
C ASP A 33 -17.34 -1.46 11.15
N LEU A 34 -16.63 -1.01 12.19
CA LEU A 34 -15.20 -1.27 12.36
C LEU A 34 -14.89 -2.70 12.82
N SER A 35 -15.90 -3.54 13.01
CA SER A 35 -15.71 -4.93 13.38
C SER A 35 -14.98 -5.68 12.29
N LEU A 36 -13.86 -6.34 12.64
CA LEU A 36 -13.14 -7.22 11.72
C LEU A 36 -13.96 -8.45 11.33
N LEU A 37 -14.99 -8.78 12.11
CA LEU A 37 -15.90 -9.91 11.85
C LEU A 37 -17.00 -9.57 10.82
N ALA A 38 -17.20 -8.29 10.49
CA ALA A 38 -18.20 -7.85 9.51
C ALA A 38 -17.77 -8.05 8.03
N GLY A 39 -16.68 -8.81 7.82
CA GLY A 39 -16.13 -9.07 6.50
C GLY A 39 -15.50 -7.84 5.84
N ARG A 40 -15.14 -8.02 4.56
CA ARG A 40 -14.46 -6.99 3.76
C ARG A 40 -15.47 -6.28 2.86
N HIS A 41 -15.76 -5.03 3.23
CA HIS A 41 -16.63 -4.11 2.51
C HIS A 41 -16.21 -2.67 2.82
N GLY A 42 -16.75 -1.71 2.07
CA GLY A 42 -16.40 -0.29 2.17
C GLY A 42 -15.90 0.26 0.83
N ASP A 43 -15.22 1.40 0.87
CA ASP A 43 -14.79 2.11 -0.32
C ASP A 43 -13.36 1.72 -0.73
N HIS A 44 -13.07 1.83 -2.03
CA HIS A 44 -11.72 1.64 -2.54
C HIS A 44 -10.81 2.81 -2.15
N LEU A 45 -9.70 2.48 -1.49
CA LEU A 45 -8.71 3.46 -1.07
C LEU A 45 -7.95 4.03 -2.26
N LEU A 46 -7.60 3.21 -3.25
CA LEU A 46 -6.93 3.63 -4.48
C LEU A 46 -7.86 3.51 -5.70
N PRO A 47 -7.55 4.17 -6.83
CA PRO A 47 -8.20 3.90 -8.10
C PRO A 47 -8.04 2.44 -8.52
N ALA A 48 -8.89 1.97 -9.44
CA ALA A 48 -8.72 0.67 -10.05
C ALA A 48 -7.32 0.53 -10.68
N ASN A 49 -6.80 -0.70 -10.67
CA ASN A 49 -5.49 -1.06 -11.24
C ASN A 49 -4.28 -0.34 -10.61
N HIS A 50 -4.44 0.22 -9.41
CA HIS A 50 -3.32 0.76 -8.63
C HIS A 50 -3.00 -0.13 -7.44
N VAL A 51 -1.71 -0.23 -7.12
CA VAL A 51 -1.18 -0.97 -5.97
C VAL A 51 -0.22 -0.10 -5.19
N ILE A 52 0.01 -0.45 -3.93
CA ILE A 52 1.10 0.14 -3.14
C ILE A 52 2.27 -0.83 -3.16
N MET A 53 3.37 -0.41 -3.76
CA MET A 53 4.65 -1.09 -3.63
C MET A 53 5.42 -0.47 -2.46
N GLU A 54 5.81 -1.29 -1.50
CA GLU A 54 6.71 -0.90 -0.42
C GLU A 54 8.00 -1.69 -0.56
N VAL A 55 9.12 -0.97 -0.61
CA VAL A 55 10.46 -1.54 -0.76
C VAL A 55 11.23 -1.26 0.53
N LYS A 56 11.76 -2.31 1.14
CA LYS A 56 12.68 -2.24 2.28
C LYS A 56 14.01 -2.79 1.81
N ILE A 57 15.04 -1.97 1.98
CA ILE A 57 16.42 -2.30 1.64
C ILE A 57 17.31 -2.05 2.86
N PRO A 58 18.47 -2.71 2.96
CA PRO A 58 19.54 -2.27 3.85
C PRO A 58 20.09 -0.90 3.41
N GLU A 59 21.17 -0.43 4.05
CA GLU A 59 21.74 0.90 3.80
C GLU A 59 22.05 1.21 2.33
N ALA A 60 22.40 0.19 1.53
CA ALA A 60 22.66 0.33 0.10
C ALA A 60 21.56 -0.33 -0.75
N CYS A 61 21.10 0.37 -1.79
CA CYS A 61 20.19 -0.18 -2.79
C CYS A 61 20.96 -1.11 -3.75
N PRO A 62 20.53 -2.37 -3.94
CA PRO A 62 21.13 -3.26 -4.94
C PRO A 62 21.00 -2.72 -6.36
N LEU A 63 22.01 -2.97 -7.20
CA LEU A 63 22.05 -2.47 -8.58
C LEU A 63 20.83 -2.92 -9.39
N TRP A 64 20.50 -4.22 -9.35
CA TRP A 64 19.35 -4.76 -10.10
C TRP A 64 18.03 -4.08 -9.73
N LEU A 65 17.87 -3.67 -8.46
CA LEU A 65 16.66 -3.01 -7.99
C LEU A 65 16.63 -1.54 -8.44
N SER A 66 17.77 -0.87 -8.43
CA SER A 66 17.91 0.49 -8.98
C SER A 66 17.65 0.51 -10.48
N GLU A 67 18.20 -0.43 -11.23
CA GLU A 67 17.96 -0.56 -12.69
C GLU A 67 16.49 -0.87 -13.00
N MET A 68 15.84 -1.71 -12.17
CA MET A 68 14.41 -1.99 -12.30
C MET A 68 13.58 -0.72 -12.05
N MET A 69 13.88 0.04 -10.98
CA MET A 69 13.18 1.28 -10.68
C MET A 69 13.34 2.30 -11.81
N ASP A 70 14.56 2.48 -12.34
CA ASP A 70 14.83 3.40 -13.45
C ASP A 70 14.08 2.98 -14.72
N ARG A 71 14.16 1.69 -15.09
CA ARG A 71 13.47 1.14 -16.27
C ARG A 71 11.97 1.40 -16.25
N TYR A 72 11.33 1.25 -15.09
CA TYR A 72 9.88 1.46 -14.93
C TYR A 72 9.53 2.86 -14.41
N GLN A 73 10.51 3.77 -14.34
CA GLN A 73 10.34 5.16 -13.90
C GLN A 73 9.68 5.28 -12.52
N LEU A 74 10.03 4.36 -11.62
CA LEU A 74 9.52 4.30 -10.26
C LEU A 74 10.32 5.25 -9.38
N SER A 75 9.66 6.28 -8.87
CA SER A 75 10.23 7.20 -7.89
C SER A 75 9.69 6.91 -6.48
N PRO A 76 10.53 6.98 -5.43
CA PRO A 76 10.06 6.87 -4.06
C PRO A 76 9.04 7.96 -3.75
N SER A 77 7.94 7.59 -3.10
CA SER A 77 6.96 8.54 -2.60
C SER A 77 6.51 8.14 -1.20
N SER A 78 6.18 9.15 -0.39
CA SER A 78 5.59 8.93 0.92
C SER A 78 4.09 8.74 0.79
N PHE A 79 3.58 7.60 1.26
CA PHE A 79 2.16 7.30 1.24
C PHE A 79 1.71 6.65 2.55
N SER A 80 0.71 7.24 3.20
CA SER A 80 0.06 6.66 4.39
C SER A 80 -1.32 6.16 4.04
N LYS A 81 -1.55 4.85 4.18
CA LYS A 81 -2.87 4.24 3.97
C LYS A 81 -3.93 4.91 4.85
N TYR A 82 -3.62 5.09 6.13
CA TYR A 82 -4.52 5.72 7.09
C TYR A 82 -4.73 7.20 6.78
N GLY A 83 -3.65 7.94 6.52
CA GLY A 83 -3.74 9.37 6.22
C GLY A 83 -4.56 9.64 4.97
N PHE A 84 -4.39 8.82 3.94
CA PHE A 84 -5.19 8.91 2.71
C PHE A 84 -6.65 8.53 2.94
N ALA A 85 -6.91 7.44 3.69
CA ALA A 85 -8.27 7.01 4.04
C ALA A 85 -9.01 8.08 4.84
N TYR A 86 -8.33 8.70 5.81
CA TYR A 86 -8.87 9.76 6.63
C TYR A 86 -9.24 10.99 5.78
N LYS A 87 -8.37 11.41 4.86
CA LYS A 87 -8.68 12.51 3.93
C LYS A 87 -9.89 12.18 3.06
N LYS A 88 -9.93 10.98 2.46
CA LYS A 88 -11.07 10.54 1.65
C LYS A 88 -12.39 10.53 2.44
N ALA A 89 -12.40 9.95 3.64
CA ALA A 89 -13.60 9.89 4.47
C ALA A 89 -14.15 11.29 4.82
N ASN A 90 -13.28 12.25 5.12
CA ASN A 90 -13.71 13.62 5.45
C ASN A 90 -14.12 14.46 4.22
N CYS A 91 -13.56 14.18 3.04
CA CYS A 91 -14.02 14.83 1.80
C CYS A 91 -15.40 14.32 1.34
N ILE A 92 -15.77 13.08 1.68
CA ILE A 92 -17.08 12.51 1.33
C ILE A 92 -18.19 13.09 2.21
N SER A 93 -17.91 13.39 3.49
CA SER A 93 -18.89 13.98 4.42
C SER A 93 -19.25 15.46 4.17
N SER A 94 -18.72 16.07 3.10
CA SER A 94 -18.98 17.48 2.73
C SER A 94 -19.95 17.61 1.54
N LYS A 95 -20.75 16.58 1.26
CA LYS A 95 -21.84 16.60 0.26
C LYS A 95 -23.17 16.25 0.91
#